data_AF-A0A2P2IFT9-F1
#
_entry.id   AF-A0A2P2IFT9-F1
#
_cell.length_a   1.000
_cell.length_b   1.000
_cell.length_c   1.000
_cell.angle_alpha   90.00
_cell.angle_beta   90.00
_cell.angle_gamma   90.00
#
_symmetry.space_group_name_H-M   'P 1'
#
loop_
_entity.id
_entity.type
_entity.pdbx_description
1 polymer ?
#
loop_
_entity_poly.entity_id
_entity_poly.type
_entity_poly.pdbx_seq_one_letter_code
_entity_poly.pdbx_strand_id
1 'polypeptide(L)'
;LGEDMSSFLDIRSFVEMAQQEDLFVIVRPGPYICSEWEFGGMPSWLLRDNTMHVRTNYEGFRLAAENYLINVLGQLSGLQFLEGGPIIAVQIENEYGTFGYNDHPRDKLYLNFLKSVTEANGFNDTLLFTSDNVLIHYDWGAIDGVLQTANFKKYR
;
A
#
# COMPACT_ATOMS: atom_id res chain seq x y z
N LEU A 1 -21.23 8.34 7.81
CA LEU A 1 -20.71 9.59 8.41
C LEU A 1 -19.81 9.18 9.56
N GLY A 2 -18.54 8.93 9.26
CA GLY A 2 -17.48 8.79 10.25
C GLY A 2 -16.50 9.92 10.00
N GLU A 3 -16.06 10.58 11.05
CA GLU A 3 -14.87 11.43 10.99
C GLU A 3 -13.63 10.52 10.85
N ASP A 4 -12.54 11.05 10.28
CA ASP A 4 -11.30 10.30 10.08
C ASP A 4 -10.88 9.60 11.38
N MET A 5 -10.58 8.31 11.30
CA MET A 5 -10.16 7.48 12.44
C MET A 5 -11.13 7.43 13.63
N SER A 6 -12.43 7.70 13.41
CA SER A 6 -13.48 7.38 14.38
C SER A 6 -13.47 5.87 14.73
N SER A 7 -14.17 5.44 15.78
CA SER A 7 -14.12 4.04 16.26
C SER A 7 -14.39 2.97 15.20
N PHE A 8 -15.15 3.30 14.14
CA PHE A 8 -15.38 2.42 12.99
C PHE A 8 -14.21 2.37 11.99
N LEU A 9 -13.34 3.37 12.01
CA LEU A 9 -12.18 3.56 11.14
C LEU A 9 -10.84 3.46 11.90
N ASP A 10 -10.85 2.92 13.12
CA ASP A 10 -9.65 2.77 13.96
C ASP A 10 -8.88 1.50 13.60
N ILE A 11 -7.96 1.63 12.66
CA ILE A 11 -7.09 0.52 12.22
C ILE A 11 -6.19 0.00 13.34
N ARG A 12 -5.77 0.86 14.28
CA ARG A 12 -4.91 0.46 15.40
C ARG A 12 -5.66 -0.52 16.30
N SER A 13 -6.87 -0.15 16.73
CA SER A 13 -7.73 -1.03 17.52
C SER A 13 -8.03 -2.35 16.80
N PHE A 14 -8.25 -2.32 15.48
CA PHE A 14 -8.47 -3.55 14.70
C PHE A 14 -7.27 -4.50 14.73
N VAL A 15 -6.05 -3.96 14.58
CA VAL A 15 -4.82 -4.76 14.64
C VAL A 15 -4.53 -5.26 16.06
N GLU A 16 -4.79 -4.44 17.08
CA GLU A 16 -4.67 -4.87 18.48
C GLU A 16 -5.67 -6.00 18.83
N MET A 17 -6.89 -5.95 18.30
CA MET A 17 -7.84 -7.07 18.44
C MET A 17 -7.32 -8.35 17.79
N ALA A 18 -6.72 -8.27 16.59
CA ALA A 18 -6.11 -9.44 15.96
C ALA A 18 -5.00 -10.04 16.85
N GLN A 19 -4.19 -9.21 17.50
CA GLN A 19 -3.18 -9.67 18.47
C GLN A 19 -3.81 -10.36 19.69
N GLN A 20 -4.90 -9.83 20.23
CA GLN A 20 -5.63 -10.43 21.37
C GLN A 20 -6.18 -11.82 21.03
N GLU A 21 -6.47 -12.06 19.76
CA GLU A 21 -6.95 -13.35 19.22
C GLU A 21 -5.80 -14.24 18.70
N ASP A 22 -4.54 -13.92 19.00
CA ASP A 22 -3.34 -14.67 18.59
C ASP A 22 -3.19 -14.81 17.05
N LEU A 23 -3.57 -13.77 16.31
CA LEU A 23 -3.46 -13.70 14.85
C LEU A 23 -2.33 -12.79 14.42
N PHE A 24 -1.54 -13.26 13.45
CA PHE A 24 -0.62 -12.40 12.70
C PHE A 24 -1.36 -11.54 11.68
N VAL A 25 -0.80 -10.37 11.40
CA VAL A 25 -1.36 -9.39 10.48
C VAL A 25 -0.38 -9.12 9.33
N ILE A 26 -0.90 -9.18 8.12
CA ILE A 26 -0.25 -8.65 6.92
C ILE A 26 -0.99 -7.37 6.53
N VAL A 27 -0.29 -6.24 6.56
CA VAL A 27 -0.90 -4.94 6.24
C VAL A 27 -0.68 -4.63 4.76
N ARG A 28 -1.72 -4.15 4.08
CA ARG A 28 -1.65 -3.72 2.68
C ARG A 28 -2.15 -2.29 2.55
N PRO A 29 -1.36 -1.29 2.96
CA PRO A 29 -1.83 0.07 3.15
C PRO A 29 -2.08 0.82 1.83
N GLY A 30 -1.63 0.33 0.67
CA GLY A 30 -1.85 1.00 -0.61
C GLY A 30 -0.68 1.88 -1.06
N PRO A 31 -0.90 3.09 -1.61
CA PRO A 31 -2.09 3.94 -1.49
C PRO A 31 -3.26 3.59 -2.42
N TYR A 32 -3.02 2.73 -3.41
CA TYR A 32 -4.06 2.09 -4.21
C TYR A 32 -4.22 0.64 -3.73
N ILE A 33 -5.47 0.22 -3.45
CA ILE A 33 -5.75 -1.11 -2.87
C ILE A 33 -6.62 -1.99 -3.77
N CYS A 34 -7.08 -1.47 -4.92
CA CYS A 34 -8.08 -2.14 -5.75
C CYS A 34 -9.32 -2.53 -4.90
N SER A 35 -9.49 -3.82 -4.62
CA SER A 35 -10.47 -4.38 -3.67
C SER A 35 -11.93 -4.12 -4.04
N GLU A 36 -12.22 -3.91 -5.33
CA GLU A 36 -13.57 -3.61 -5.83
C GLU A 36 -14.23 -2.44 -5.06
N TRP A 37 -13.39 -1.53 -4.55
CA TRP A 37 -13.79 -0.37 -3.78
C TRP A 37 -13.74 0.90 -4.62
N GLU A 38 -14.55 1.89 -4.23
CA GLU A 38 -14.64 3.16 -4.95
C GLU A 38 -13.26 3.76 -5.22
N PHE A 39 -13.00 4.07 -6.49
CA PHE A 39 -11.73 4.54 -7.02
C PHE A 39 -10.47 3.81 -6.50
N GLY A 40 -10.60 2.50 -6.20
CA GLY A 40 -9.51 1.68 -5.67
C GLY A 40 -8.99 2.13 -4.31
N GLY A 41 -9.84 2.75 -3.49
CA GLY A 41 -9.51 3.33 -2.19
C GLY A 41 -8.98 4.76 -2.26
N MET A 42 -8.70 5.28 -3.46
CA MET A 42 -8.18 6.64 -3.62
C MET A 42 -9.29 7.68 -3.45
N PRO A 43 -8.98 8.85 -2.85
CA PRO A 43 -10.00 9.87 -2.66
C PRO A 43 -10.33 10.61 -3.96
N SER A 44 -11.61 10.86 -4.20
CA SER A 44 -12.11 11.49 -5.43
C SER A 44 -11.61 12.92 -5.65
N TRP A 45 -11.15 13.62 -4.60
CA TRP A 45 -10.62 14.98 -4.73
C TRP A 45 -9.34 15.06 -5.56
N LEU A 46 -8.62 13.94 -5.74
CA LEU A 46 -7.48 13.85 -6.67
C LEU A 46 -7.89 14.23 -8.10
N LEU A 47 -9.14 13.96 -8.48
CA LEU A 47 -9.69 14.26 -9.81
C LEU A 47 -9.99 15.75 -10.03
N ARG A 48 -9.81 16.62 -9.03
CA ARG A 48 -9.92 18.07 -9.21
C ARG A 48 -8.74 18.66 -9.98
N ASP A 49 -7.60 17.98 -9.96
CA ASP A 49 -6.44 18.31 -10.79
C ASP A 49 -6.62 17.65 -12.16
N ASN A 50 -6.85 18.47 -13.19
CA ASN A 50 -7.08 18.00 -14.56
C ASN A 50 -5.83 17.38 -15.21
N THR A 51 -4.66 17.51 -14.58
CA THR A 51 -3.39 16.90 -15.01
C THR A 51 -2.97 15.71 -14.14
N MET A 52 -3.86 15.25 -13.25
CA MET A 52 -3.58 14.16 -12.33
C MET A 52 -3.30 12.83 -13.05
N HIS A 53 -2.17 12.22 -12.70
CA HIS A 53 -1.82 10.85 -13.09
C HIS A 53 -1.62 10.03 -11.82
N VAL A 54 -2.69 9.37 -11.35
CA VAL A 54 -2.63 8.52 -10.16
C VAL A 54 -1.74 7.31 -10.38
N ARG A 55 -1.13 6.80 -9.31
CA ARG A 55 -0.21 5.65 -9.35
C ARG A 55 0.99 5.89 -10.28
N THR A 56 1.49 7.12 -10.32
CA THR A 56 2.69 7.50 -11.07
C THR A 56 3.64 8.34 -10.22
N ASN A 57 4.78 8.73 -10.79
CA ASN A 57 5.72 9.64 -10.15
C ASN A 57 5.29 11.12 -10.26
N TYR A 58 4.07 11.42 -10.72
CA TYR A 58 3.53 12.78 -10.75
C TYR A 58 3.52 13.38 -9.33
N GLU A 59 4.10 14.58 -9.19
CA GLU A 59 4.34 15.21 -7.89
C GLU A 59 3.07 15.37 -7.06
N GLY A 60 1.99 15.87 -7.66
CA GLY A 60 0.71 16.06 -6.97
C GLY A 60 0.15 14.76 -6.40
N PHE A 61 0.33 13.64 -7.11
CA PHE A 61 -0.08 12.33 -6.62
C PHE A 61 0.85 11.79 -5.53
N ARG A 62 2.18 11.92 -5.70
CA ARG A 62 3.16 11.45 -4.72
C ARG A 62 2.99 12.11 -3.36
N LEU A 63 2.80 13.43 -3.32
CA LEU A 63 2.59 14.17 -2.07
C LEU A 63 1.30 13.74 -1.36
N ALA A 64 0.24 13.48 -2.13
CA ALA A 64 -1.00 12.93 -1.58
C ALA A 64 -0.81 11.53 -1.00
N ALA A 65 -0.12 10.66 -1.73
CA ALA A 65 0.19 9.30 -1.31
C ALA A 65 1.06 9.25 -0.05
N GLU A 66 2.10 10.10 0.02
CA GLU A 66 3.00 10.21 1.18
C GLU A 66 2.25 10.69 2.41
N ASN A 67 1.47 11.76 2.30
CA ASN A 67 0.66 12.24 3.42
C ASN A 67 -0.28 11.15 3.94
N TYR A 68 -0.95 10.42 3.04
CA TYR A 68 -1.80 9.30 3.43
C TYR A 68 -1.01 8.19 4.14
N LEU A 69 0.11 7.75 3.57
CA LEU A 69 0.91 6.66 4.14
C LEU A 69 1.52 7.03 5.48
N ILE A 70 2.03 8.25 5.67
CA ILE A 70 2.55 8.73 6.97
C ILE A 70 1.47 8.59 8.05
N ASN A 71 0.24 9.00 7.75
CA ASN A 71 -0.86 8.93 8.72
C ASN A 71 -1.24 7.48 9.03
N VAL A 72 -1.41 6.62 8.02
CA VAL A 72 -1.80 5.22 8.22
C VAL A 72 -0.70 4.44 8.93
N LEU A 73 0.55 4.56 8.49
CA LEU A 73 1.69 3.87 9.11
C LEU A 73 1.95 4.38 10.53
N GLY A 74 1.72 5.67 10.79
CA GLY A 74 1.78 6.24 12.13
C GLY A 74 0.82 5.58 13.12
N GLN A 75 -0.40 5.19 12.68
CA GLN A 75 -1.34 4.44 13.53
C GLN A 75 -0.86 3.02 13.85
N LEU A 76 0.05 2.47 13.06
CA LEU A 76 0.57 1.11 13.16
C LEU A 76 1.94 1.02 13.84
N SER A 77 2.52 2.16 14.25
CA SER A 77 3.76 2.19 15.02
C SER A 77 3.59 1.43 16.35
N GLY A 78 4.62 0.68 16.78
CA GLY A 78 4.53 -0.18 17.96
C GLY A 78 3.87 -1.54 17.72
N LEU A 79 3.27 -1.77 16.55
CA LEU A 79 2.55 -3.02 16.25
C LEU A 79 3.33 -3.97 15.33
N GLN A 80 4.58 -3.64 15.00
CA GLN A 80 5.48 -4.49 14.22
C GLN A 80 5.89 -5.72 15.03
N PHE A 81 6.06 -6.86 14.37
CA PHE A 81 6.41 -8.12 15.04
C PHE A 81 7.72 -8.04 15.82
N LEU A 82 8.73 -7.33 15.29
CA LEU A 82 10.00 -7.12 15.98
C LEU A 82 9.89 -6.19 17.20
N GLU A 83 8.81 -5.44 17.32
CA GLU A 83 8.46 -4.59 18.47
C GLU A 83 7.48 -5.28 19.43
N GLY A 84 7.12 -6.55 19.16
CA GLY A 84 6.20 -7.34 19.97
C GLY A 84 4.73 -7.25 19.55
N GLY A 85 4.43 -6.62 18.40
CA GLY A 85 3.08 -6.57 17.83
C GLY A 85 2.77 -7.72 16.85
N PRO A 86 1.59 -7.72 16.21
CA PRO A 86 1.16 -8.82 15.33
C PRO A 86 1.57 -8.63 13.86
N ILE A 87 2.09 -7.47 13.44
CA ILE A 87 2.34 -7.17 12.03
C ILE A 87 3.62 -7.85 11.56
N ILE A 88 3.50 -8.84 10.66
CA ILE A 88 4.62 -9.63 10.15
C ILE A 88 5.10 -9.20 8.76
N ALA A 89 4.27 -8.49 7.99
CA ALA A 89 4.62 -8.04 6.65
C ALA A 89 3.78 -6.83 6.19
N VAL A 90 4.34 -6.02 5.30
CA VAL A 90 3.68 -4.86 4.69
C VAL A 90 3.80 -4.90 3.17
N GLN A 91 2.67 -4.78 2.46
CA GLN A 91 2.66 -4.72 1.00
C GLN A 91 2.92 -3.28 0.51
N ILE A 92 3.80 -3.13 -0.48
CA ILE A 92 3.99 -1.88 -1.22
C ILE A 92 3.12 -1.94 -2.49
N GLU A 93 2.24 -0.94 -2.65
CA GLU A 93 1.32 -0.86 -3.80
C GLU A 93 0.40 -2.11 -3.91
N ASN A 94 -0.30 -2.28 -5.02
CA ASN A 94 -1.12 -3.44 -5.35
C ASN A 94 -1.20 -3.66 -6.87
N GLU A 95 -0.62 -4.77 -7.34
CA GLU A 95 -0.66 -5.23 -8.73
C GLU A 95 -0.19 -4.16 -9.75
N TYR A 96 0.85 -3.39 -9.37
CA TYR A 96 1.41 -2.32 -10.19
C TYR A 96 1.89 -2.78 -11.56
N GLY A 97 2.34 -4.04 -11.66
CA GLY A 97 2.79 -4.64 -12.91
C GLY A 97 1.71 -4.64 -14.00
N THR A 98 0.43 -4.51 -13.65
CA THR A 98 -0.68 -4.46 -14.62
C THR A 98 -1.18 -3.05 -14.93
N PHE A 99 -0.64 -2.03 -14.26
CA PHE A 99 -1.04 -0.64 -14.42
C PHE A 99 -0.24 0.09 -15.50
N GLY A 100 -0.68 1.25 -15.98
CA GLY A 100 0.13 2.16 -16.80
C GLY A 100 -0.69 2.98 -17.78
N TYR A 101 -0.26 4.22 -18.03
CA TYR A 101 -0.80 5.07 -19.08
C TYR A 101 0.06 5.00 -20.34
N ASN A 102 -0.52 5.37 -21.48
CA ASN A 102 0.22 5.43 -22.75
C ASN A 102 1.24 6.58 -22.77
N ASP A 103 0.89 7.71 -22.18
CA ASP A 103 1.67 8.95 -22.12
C ASP A 103 2.43 9.12 -20.79
N HIS A 104 2.03 8.40 -19.74
CA HIS A 104 2.73 8.27 -18.46
C HIS A 104 2.97 6.79 -18.14
N PRO A 105 3.97 6.16 -18.80
CA PRO A 105 4.24 4.74 -18.61
C PRO A 105 4.68 4.45 -17.18
N ARG A 106 4.55 3.18 -16.78
CA ARG A 106 5.05 2.68 -15.49
C ARG A 106 6.49 3.08 -15.26
N ASP A 107 6.79 3.49 -14.04
CA ASP A 107 8.14 3.82 -13.62
C ASP A 107 8.43 3.28 -12.21
N LYS A 108 9.62 2.71 -12.06
CA LYS A 108 10.17 2.26 -10.78
C LYS A 108 10.40 3.38 -9.79
N LEU A 109 10.58 4.63 -10.24
CA LEU A 109 10.70 5.78 -9.35
C LEU A 109 9.51 5.89 -8.39
N TYR A 110 8.29 5.63 -8.86
CA TYR A 110 7.11 5.65 -8.02
C TYR A 110 7.13 4.55 -6.95
N LEU A 111 7.43 3.30 -7.34
CA LEU A 111 7.50 2.18 -6.40
C LEU A 111 8.60 2.36 -5.35
N ASN A 112 9.79 2.80 -5.79
CA ASN A 112 10.90 3.10 -4.90
C ASN A 112 10.56 4.24 -3.94
N PHE A 113 9.85 5.26 -4.40
CA PHE A 113 9.35 6.32 -3.53
C PHE A 113 8.42 5.79 -2.44
N LEU A 114 7.44 4.94 -2.78
CA LEU A 114 6.56 4.35 -1.77
C LEU A 114 7.34 3.50 -0.76
N LYS A 115 8.28 2.66 -1.23
CA LYS A 115 9.19 1.90 -0.38
C LYS A 115 9.92 2.83 0.59
N SER A 116 10.54 3.90 0.10
CA SER A 116 11.28 4.86 0.94
C SER A 116 10.39 5.56 1.96
N VAL A 117 9.15 5.92 1.59
CA VAL A 117 8.17 6.48 2.55
C VAL A 117 7.85 5.45 3.64
N THR A 118 7.59 4.20 3.26
CA THR A 118 7.30 3.12 4.23
C THR A 118 8.47 2.88 5.19
N GLU A 119 9.70 2.77 4.67
CA GLU A 119 10.91 2.57 5.47
C GLU A 119 11.16 3.77 6.40
N ALA A 120 11.02 5.01 5.90
CA ALA A 120 11.21 6.22 6.70
C ALA A 120 10.19 6.38 7.83
N ASN A 121 9.05 5.68 7.76
CA ASN A 121 8.01 5.66 8.80
C ASN A 121 8.12 4.43 9.73
N GLY A 122 9.32 3.87 9.85
CA GLY A 122 9.65 2.86 10.87
C GLY A 122 9.49 1.41 10.43
N PHE A 123 9.11 1.16 9.17
CA PHE A 123 8.90 -0.20 8.65
C PHE A 123 10.12 -0.78 7.91
N ASN A 124 11.32 -0.21 8.12
CA ASN A 124 12.55 -0.65 7.47
C ASN A 124 13.02 -2.06 7.87
N ASP A 125 12.65 -2.53 9.07
CA ASP A 125 12.99 -3.86 9.56
C ASP A 125 11.84 -4.87 9.40
N THR A 126 10.70 -4.43 8.86
CA THR A 126 9.55 -5.30 8.55
C THR A 126 9.72 -5.94 7.17
N LEU A 127 9.20 -7.16 6.98
CA LEU A 127 9.15 -7.81 5.69
C LEU A 127 8.27 -7.00 4.71
N LEU A 128 8.90 -6.27 3.81
CA LEU A 128 8.22 -5.61 2.70
C LEU A 128 8.01 -6.59 1.55
N PHE A 129 6.84 -6.53 0.91
CA PHE A 129 6.55 -7.32 -0.27
C PHE A 129 5.71 -6.57 -1.31
N THR A 130 5.71 -7.09 -2.54
CA THR A 130 4.84 -6.66 -3.66
C THR A 130 4.00 -7.85 -4.11
N SER A 131 2.90 -7.60 -4.82
CA SER A 131 1.97 -8.65 -5.24
C SER A 131 1.41 -8.33 -6.63
N ASP A 132 1.61 -9.25 -7.57
CA ASP A 132 1.24 -9.09 -8.98
C ASP A 132 0.67 -10.37 -9.60
N ASN A 133 0.01 -10.25 -10.74
CA ASN A 133 -0.45 -11.40 -11.52
C ASN A 133 0.73 -12.11 -12.23
N VAL A 134 0.65 -13.44 -12.32
CA VAL A 134 1.68 -14.29 -12.96
C VAL A 134 1.70 -14.30 -14.49
N LEU A 135 0.79 -13.62 -15.19
CA LEU A 135 0.66 -13.83 -16.64
C LEU A 135 1.33 -12.77 -17.50
N ILE A 136 1.55 -11.55 -16.99
CA ILE A 136 2.05 -10.42 -17.80
C ILE A 136 2.86 -9.45 -16.93
N HIS A 137 4.01 -8.97 -17.43
CA HIS A 137 4.82 -7.88 -16.85
C HIS A 137 5.54 -8.18 -15.52
N TYR A 138 6.05 -9.41 -15.38
CA TYR A 138 6.62 -9.97 -14.15
C TYR A 138 7.47 -9.03 -13.31
N ASP A 139 8.41 -8.30 -13.90
CA ASP A 139 9.33 -7.46 -13.13
C ASP A 139 8.81 -6.04 -12.92
N TRP A 140 7.75 -5.59 -13.60
CA TRP A 140 7.27 -4.19 -13.52
C TRP A 140 6.68 -3.80 -12.17
N GLY A 141 6.11 -4.76 -11.44
CA GLY A 141 5.67 -4.55 -10.06
C GLY A 141 6.75 -4.79 -9.00
N ALA A 142 7.87 -5.46 -9.36
CA ALA A 142 8.92 -5.81 -8.41
C ALA A 142 9.73 -4.59 -7.90
N ILE A 143 10.28 -4.67 -6.69
CA ILE A 143 11.19 -3.65 -6.16
C ILE A 143 12.44 -4.36 -5.65
N ASP A 144 13.61 -3.79 -5.92
CA ASP A 144 14.86 -4.40 -5.47
C ASP A 144 14.92 -4.48 -3.94
N GLY A 145 15.34 -5.64 -3.43
CA GLY A 145 15.34 -5.96 -2.00
C GLY A 145 13.95 -6.14 -1.34
N VAL A 146 12.87 -6.21 -2.12
CA VAL A 146 11.50 -6.42 -1.61
C VAL A 146 10.97 -7.77 -2.09
N LEU A 147 10.32 -8.54 -1.22
CA LEU A 147 9.80 -9.87 -1.57
C LEU A 147 8.74 -9.74 -2.68
N GLN A 148 8.94 -10.44 -3.79
CA GLN A 148 7.93 -10.51 -4.84
C GLN A 148 6.98 -11.68 -4.61
N THR A 149 5.68 -11.41 -4.58
CA THR A 149 4.62 -12.42 -4.45
C THR A 149 3.70 -12.42 -5.66
N ALA A 150 2.88 -13.47 -5.79
CA ALA A 150 2.07 -13.71 -6.97
C ALA A 150 0.60 -13.99 -6.61
N ASN A 151 -0.31 -13.36 -7.34
CA ASN A 151 -1.75 -13.62 -7.28
C ASN A 151 -2.18 -14.57 -8.40
N PHE A 152 -2.96 -15.58 -8.04
CA PHE A 152 -3.50 -16.57 -8.96
C PHE A 152 -5.03 -16.54 -8.91
N LYS A 153 -5.67 -16.54 -10.08
CA LYS A 153 -7.11 -16.84 -10.15
C LYS A 153 -7.28 -18.35 -10.27
N LYS A 154 -8.11 -18.93 -9.41
CA LYS A 154 -8.56 -20.32 -9.59
C LYS A 154 -9.44 -20.35 -10.84
N TYR A 155 -8.91 -20.90 -11.93
CA TYR A 155 -9.74 -21.27 -13.08
C TYR A 155 -10.66 -22.40 -12.62
N ARG A 156 -11.98 -22.14 -12.66
CA ARG A 156 -13.02 -23.16 -12.46
C ARG A 156 -13.34 -23.80 -13.80
#